data_AF-A0A950ZK31-F1
#
_entry.id   AF-A0A950ZK31-F1
#
_cell.length_a   1.000
_cell.length_b   1.000
_cell.length_c   1.000
_cell.angle_alpha   90.00
_cell.angle_beta   90.00
_cell.angle_gamma   90.00
#
_symmetry.space_group_name_H-M   'P 1'
#
loop_
_entity.id
_entity.type
_entity.pdbx_description
1 polymer ?
#
loop_
_entity_poly.entity_id
_entity_poly.type
_entity_poly.pdbx_seq_one_letter_code
_entity_poly.pdbx_strand_id
1 'polypeptide(L)'
;MQPSNTPPPAPSSTTIPALARHRPSPKFVIAILLLVIAAFLLGFIPERLAARRLAASLHETELELRLANLHRTLGVASHEAMRNNFSSAGSAARAFFDGCRTLAEQEPMPDRPRTHGALVAYAQSADVTMTELAAADPRAKERLASLYLTMQGLLERRQ
;
A
#
# COMPACT_ATOMS: atom_id res chain seq x y z
N MET A 1 -8.21 41.42 -104.42
CA MET A 1 -7.07 40.54 -104.06
C MET A 1 -6.63 40.89 -102.65
N GLN A 2 -6.92 40.03 -101.66
CA GLN A 2 -6.32 40.03 -100.32
C GLN A 2 -6.16 38.55 -99.90
N PRO A 3 -4.97 38.06 -99.55
CA PRO A 3 -4.76 36.67 -99.15
C PRO A 3 -5.09 36.46 -97.67
N SER A 4 -5.96 35.48 -97.40
CA SER A 4 -6.30 35.03 -96.06
C SER A 4 -5.20 34.12 -95.49
N ASN A 5 -4.37 34.65 -94.59
CA ASN A 5 -3.43 33.88 -93.77
C ASN A 5 -4.19 33.04 -92.73
N THR A 6 -4.01 31.72 -92.77
CA THR A 6 -4.50 30.79 -91.72
C THR A 6 -3.30 30.33 -90.86
N PRO A 7 -3.35 30.42 -89.52
CA PRO A 7 -2.25 29.94 -88.68
C PRO A 7 -2.32 28.42 -88.47
N PRO A 8 -1.16 27.73 -88.34
CA PRO A 8 -1.10 26.28 -88.17
C PRO A 8 -1.54 25.84 -86.74
N PRO A 9 -2.05 24.60 -86.58
CA PRO A 9 -2.55 24.11 -85.30
C PRO A 9 -1.43 23.83 -84.29
N ALA A 10 -1.70 24.15 -83.02
CA ALA A 10 -0.77 23.99 -81.90
C ALA A 10 -0.56 22.51 -81.48
N PRO A 11 0.63 22.14 -80.95
CA PRO A 11 0.93 20.78 -80.53
C PRO A 11 0.15 20.36 -79.26
N SER A 12 -0.27 19.11 -79.23
CA SER A 12 -1.02 18.49 -78.13
C SER A 12 -0.21 18.43 -76.84
N SER A 13 -0.73 19.02 -75.76
CA SER A 13 -0.14 18.98 -74.42
C SER A 13 -0.29 17.59 -73.79
N THR A 14 0.79 16.81 -73.71
CA THR A 14 0.85 15.58 -72.91
C THR A 14 0.70 15.93 -71.43
N THR A 15 -0.48 15.64 -70.88
CA THR A 15 -0.77 15.79 -69.44
C THR A 15 -0.05 14.69 -68.65
N ILE A 16 0.93 15.08 -67.83
CA ILE A 16 1.55 14.20 -66.83
C ILE A 16 0.52 14.00 -65.69
N PRO A 17 0.18 12.76 -65.30
CA PRO A 17 -0.74 12.54 -64.18
C PRO A 17 -0.04 12.92 -62.87
N ALA A 18 -0.51 14.00 -62.26
CA ALA A 18 -0.14 14.38 -60.90
C ALA A 18 -0.56 13.28 -59.93
N LEU A 19 0.39 12.66 -59.22
CA LEU A 19 0.07 11.72 -58.15
C LEU A 19 -0.83 12.43 -57.13
N ALA A 20 -2.07 11.98 -57.04
CA ALA A 20 -3.05 12.46 -56.08
C ALA A 20 -2.53 12.17 -54.67
N ARG A 21 -2.02 13.20 -54.01
CA ARG A 21 -1.64 13.14 -52.59
C ARG A 21 -2.93 12.93 -51.79
N HIS A 22 -3.15 11.71 -51.33
CA HIS A 22 -4.31 11.35 -50.54
C HIS A 22 -4.25 12.10 -49.21
N ARG A 23 -4.95 13.25 -49.12
CA ARG A 23 -5.10 14.00 -47.88
C ARG A 23 -6.13 13.24 -47.04
N PRO A 24 -5.74 12.65 -45.89
CA PRO A 24 -6.71 11.99 -45.04
C PRO A 24 -7.75 13.00 -44.58
N SER A 25 -9.02 12.59 -44.58
CA SER A 25 -10.12 13.45 -44.12
C SER A 25 -9.91 13.83 -42.63
N PRO A 26 -10.30 15.03 -42.19
CA PRO A 26 -10.12 15.45 -40.80
C PRO A 26 -10.84 14.51 -39.81
N LYS A 27 -11.93 13.84 -40.25
CA LYS A 27 -12.64 12.82 -39.48
C LYS A 27 -11.79 11.59 -39.19
N PHE A 28 -10.95 11.18 -40.16
CA PHE A 28 -10.02 10.07 -39.99
C PHE A 28 -8.90 10.40 -39.00
N VAL A 29 -8.39 11.65 -39.06
CA VAL A 29 -7.37 12.13 -38.11
C VAL A 29 -7.94 12.18 -36.69
N ILE A 30 -9.17 12.65 -36.50
CA ILE A 30 -9.85 12.67 -35.19
C ILE A 30 -10.08 11.25 -34.66
N ALA A 31 -10.50 10.32 -35.53
CA ALA A 31 -10.72 8.93 -35.14
C ALA A 31 -9.41 8.25 -34.68
N ILE A 32 -8.30 8.48 -35.38
CA ILE A 32 -6.98 7.98 -34.99
C ILE A 32 -6.54 8.59 -33.65
N LEU A 33 -6.72 9.91 -33.48
CA LEU A 33 -6.36 10.58 -32.23
C LEU A 33 -7.15 10.02 -31.05
N LEU A 34 -8.46 9.80 -31.20
CA LEU A 34 -9.30 9.17 -30.19
C LEU A 34 -8.88 7.73 -29.89
N LEU A 35 -8.49 6.95 -30.90
CA LEU A 35 -7.99 5.59 -30.73
C LEU A 35 -6.69 5.57 -29.92
N VAL A 36 -5.74 6.47 -30.23
CA VAL A 36 -4.48 6.60 -29.51
C VAL A 36 -4.72 7.03 -28.07
N ILE A 37 -5.61 7.99 -27.84
CA ILE A 37 -6.02 8.41 -26.50
C ILE A 37 -6.67 7.24 -25.74
N ALA A 38 -7.58 6.50 -26.36
CA ALA A 38 -8.26 5.36 -25.75
C ALA A 38 -7.27 4.24 -25.40
N ALA A 39 -6.34 3.90 -26.29
CA ALA A 39 -5.27 2.93 -26.03
C ALA A 39 -4.33 3.39 -24.90
N PHE A 40 -4.00 4.68 -24.87
CA PHE A 40 -3.20 5.29 -23.81
C PHE A 40 -3.93 5.23 -22.46
N LEU A 41 -5.25 5.52 -22.41
CA LEU A 41 -6.05 5.40 -21.19
C LEU A 41 -6.22 3.95 -20.74
N LEU A 42 -6.42 3.01 -21.68
CA LEU A 42 -6.51 1.58 -21.37
C LEU A 42 -5.21 1.03 -20.78
N GLY A 43 -4.05 1.57 -21.16
CA GLY A 43 -2.76 1.22 -20.57
C GLY A 43 -2.51 1.89 -19.21
N PHE A 44 -2.95 3.13 -19.04
CA PHE A 44 -2.55 3.98 -17.89
C PHE A 44 -3.46 3.84 -16.65
N ILE A 45 -4.73 3.50 -16.83
CA ILE A 45 -5.70 3.32 -15.72
C ILE A 45 -5.44 2.04 -14.90
N PRO A 46 -5.18 0.84 -15.48
CA PRO A 46 -4.96 -0.37 -14.69
C PRO A 46 -3.69 -0.27 -13.83
N GLU A 47 -2.66 0.42 -14.32
CA GLU A 47 -1.39 0.60 -13.60
C GLU A 47 -1.55 1.47 -12.35
N ARG A 48 -2.35 2.55 -12.42
CA ARG A 48 -2.65 3.38 -11.24
C ARG A 48 -3.47 2.66 -10.18
N LEU A 49 -4.33 1.72 -10.57
CA LEU A 49 -5.09 0.89 -9.63
C LEU A 49 -4.21 -0.19 -8.99
N ALA A 50 -3.28 -0.77 -9.75
CA ALA A 50 -2.30 -1.72 -9.22
C ALA A 50 -1.37 -1.06 -8.18
N ALA A 51 -0.91 0.17 -8.44
CA ALA A 51 -0.09 0.94 -7.50
C ALA A 51 -0.83 1.22 -6.16
N ARG A 52 -2.12 1.56 -6.21
CA ARG A 52 -2.94 1.75 -5.00
C ARG A 52 -3.18 0.47 -4.22
N ARG A 53 -3.37 -0.65 -4.92
CA ARG A 53 -3.51 -1.97 -4.29
C ARG A 53 -2.19 -2.41 -3.63
N LEU A 54 -1.06 -2.19 -4.28
CA LEU A 54 0.26 -2.47 -3.69
C LEU A 54 0.51 -1.62 -2.44
N ALA A 55 0.21 -0.32 -2.48
CA ALA A 55 0.38 0.55 -1.32
C ALA A 55 -0.48 0.11 -0.12
N ALA A 56 -1.74 -0.25 -0.36
CA ALA A 56 -2.61 -0.78 0.69
C ALA A 56 -2.11 -2.13 1.24
N SER A 57 -1.60 -3.01 0.37
CA SER A 57 -1.04 -4.31 0.76
C SER A 57 0.23 -4.16 1.59
N LEU A 58 1.10 -3.21 1.22
CA LEU A 58 2.33 -2.93 1.96
C LEU A 58 2.02 -2.42 3.37
N HIS A 59 1.11 -1.46 3.49
CA HIS A 59 0.73 -0.91 4.79
C HIS A 59 0.14 -1.99 5.71
N GLU A 60 -0.72 -2.85 5.16
CA GLU A 60 -1.30 -3.97 5.88
C GLU A 60 -0.22 -4.97 6.35
N THR A 61 0.70 -5.33 5.45
CA THR A 61 1.79 -6.26 5.77
C THR A 61 2.75 -5.68 6.83
N GLU A 62 3.06 -4.39 6.76
CA GLU A 62 3.89 -3.71 7.77
C GLU A 62 3.22 -3.69 9.14
N LEU A 63 1.92 -3.42 9.19
CA LEU A 63 1.17 -3.42 10.43
C LEU A 63 1.12 -4.83 11.04
N GLU A 64 0.95 -5.87 10.22
CA GLU A 64 1.04 -7.26 10.66
C GLU A 64 2.42 -7.62 11.20
N LEU A 65 3.48 -7.20 10.52
CA LEU A 65 4.85 -7.41 10.99
C LEU A 65 5.09 -6.74 12.35
N ARG A 66 4.61 -5.50 12.53
CA ARG A 66 4.71 -4.78 13.80
C ARG A 66 3.97 -5.51 14.93
N LEU A 67 2.75 -6.01 14.66
CA LEU A 67 1.98 -6.77 15.64
C LEU A 67 2.61 -8.13 15.98
N ALA A 68 3.14 -8.83 14.98
CA ALA A 68 3.88 -10.07 15.19
C ALA A 68 5.15 -9.84 16.02
N ASN A 69 5.84 -8.72 15.80
CA ASN A 69 7.00 -8.33 16.60
C ASN A 69 6.62 -8.01 18.05
N LEU A 70 5.50 -7.32 18.29
CA LEU A 70 4.96 -7.10 19.63
C LEU A 70 4.62 -8.42 20.33
N HIS A 71 3.97 -9.34 19.63
CA HIS A 71 3.67 -10.66 20.17
C HIS A 71 4.94 -11.43 20.55
N ARG A 72 5.97 -11.36 19.71
CA ARG A 72 7.28 -11.95 19.98
C ARG A 72 7.95 -11.33 21.22
N THR A 73 8.00 -10.01 21.34
CA THR A 73 8.64 -9.34 22.49
C THR A 73 7.91 -9.65 23.80
N LEU A 74 6.57 -9.73 23.76
CA LEU A 74 5.78 -10.19 24.90
C LEU A 74 6.07 -11.65 25.27
N GLY A 75 6.23 -12.53 24.27
CA GLY A 75 6.63 -13.92 24.49
C GLY A 75 7.99 -14.04 25.18
N VAL A 76 8.97 -13.24 24.74
CA VAL A 76 10.28 -13.15 25.41
C VAL A 76 10.13 -12.67 26.85
N ALA A 77 9.34 -11.61 27.08
CA ALA A 77 9.12 -11.08 28.43
C ALA A 77 8.48 -12.13 29.36
N SER A 78 7.44 -12.82 28.89
CA SER A 78 6.77 -13.88 29.64
C SER A 78 7.72 -15.04 29.95
N HIS A 79 8.49 -15.50 28.97
CA HIS A 79 9.45 -16.60 29.14
C HIS A 79 10.56 -16.26 30.13
N GLU A 80 11.17 -15.08 30.01
CA GLU A 80 12.22 -14.64 30.94
C GLU A 80 11.66 -14.44 32.36
N ALA A 81 10.43 -13.94 32.50
CA ALA A 81 9.76 -13.83 33.80
C ALA A 81 9.55 -15.21 34.43
N MET A 82 9.12 -16.22 33.65
CA MET A 82 8.98 -17.60 34.14
C MET A 82 10.31 -18.16 34.67
N ARG A 83 11.43 -17.82 34.03
CA ARG A 83 12.79 -18.18 34.44
C ARG A 83 13.33 -17.39 35.65
N ASN A 84 12.50 -16.53 36.26
CA ASN A 84 12.90 -15.58 37.32
C ASN A 84 13.91 -14.52 36.87
N ASN A 85 14.07 -14.29 35.56
CA ASN A 85 14.94 -13.26 35.03
C ASN A 85 14.17 -11.94 34.86
N PHE A 86 13.79 -11.34 36.00
CA PHE A 86 12.92 -10.16 36.03
C PHE A 86 13.52 -8.92 35.37
N SER A 87 14.86 -8.78 35.38
CA SER A 87 15.54 -7.68 34.69
C SER A 87 15.39 -7.78 33.17
N SER A 88 15.68 -8.97 32.61
CA SER A 88 15.50 -9.21 31.17
C SER A 88 14.02 -9.13 30.77
N ALA A 89 13.13 -9.73 31.56
CA ALA A 89 11.69 -9.63 31.38
C ALA A 89 11.19 -8.18 31.38
N GLY A 90 11.70 -7.36 32.31
CA GLY A 90 11.40 -5.93 32.38
C GLY A 90 11.79 -5.18 31.11
N SER A 91 13.00 -5.44 30.57
CA SER A 91 13.45 -4.81 29.33
C SER A 91 12.56 -5.19 28.12
N ALA A 92 12.21 -6.47 28.00
CA ALA A 92 11.37 -6.97 26.92
C ALA A 92 9.91 -6.48 27.04
N ALA A 93 9.35 -6.49 28.26
CA ALA A 93 8.02 -5.97 28.53
C ALA A 93 7.94 -4.47 28.25
N ARG A 94 9.01 -3.71 28.52
CA ARG A 94 9.05 -2.27 28.24
C ARG A 94 8.98 -2.01 26.74
N ALA A 95 9.81 -2.72 25.96
CA ALA A 95 9.77 -2.65 24.52
C ALA A 95 8.38 -3.03 23.95
N PHE A 96 7.71 -4.02 24.54
CA PHE A 96 6.34 -4.37 24.20
C PHE A 96 5.36 -3.22 24.47
N PHE A 97 5.30 -2.71 25.71
CA PHE A 97 4.33 -1.67 26.08
C PHE A 97 4.55 -0.35 25.35
N ASP A 98 5.82 0.05 25.16
CA ASP A 98 6.14 1.25 24.39
C ASP A 98 5.71 1.07 22.92
N GLY A 99 5.95 -0.11 22.32
CA GLY A 99 5.46 -0.40 20.99
C GLY A 99 3.93 -0.43 20.89
N CYS A 100 3.22 -0.92 21.91
CA CYS A 100 1.74 -0.83 21.97
C CYS A 100 1.25 0.62 21.99
N ARG A 101 1.90 1.49 22.79
CA ARG A 101 1.57 2.92 22.86
C ARG A 101 1.79 3.59 21.51
N THR A 102 2.98 3.41 20.94
CA THR A 102 3.33 3.96 19.62
C THR A 102 2.34 3.52 18.55
N LEU A 103 1.99 2.23 18.51
CA LEU A 103 1.07 1.71 17.50
C LEU A 103 -0.37 2.21 17.73
N ALA A 104 -0.82 2.36 18.97
CA ALA A 104 -2.13 2.89 19.29
C ALA A 104 -2.27 4.40 18.96
N GLU A 105 -1.19 5.17 19.08
CA GLU A 105 -1.17 6.61 18.80
C GLU A 105 -0.97 6.94 17.31
N GLN A 106 -0.12 6.18 16.62
CA GLN A 106 0.30 6.50 15.26
C GLN A 106 -0.53 5.80 14.17
N GLU A 107 -1.08 4.63 14.46
CA GLU A 107 -1.84 3.84 13.49
C GLU A 107 -3.33 3.81 13.87
N PRO A 108 -4.15 4.68 13.27
CA PRO A 108 -5.60 4.52 13.37
C PRO A 108 -5.99 3.23 12.66
N MET A 109 -6.57 2.28 13.39
CA MET A 109 -7.03 0.99 12.84
C MET A 109 -8.57 0.95 12.74
N PRO A 110 -9.20 1.71 11.83
CA PRO A 110 -10.67 1.77 11.72
C PRO A 110 -11.27 0.40 11.42
N ASP A 111 -10.56 -0.45 10.67
CA ASP A 111 -11.00 -1.80 10.31
C ASP A 111 -10.79 -2.82 11.45
N ARG A 112 -10.05 -2.47 12.50
CA ARG A 112 -9.69 -3.36 13.63
C ARG A 112 -9.84 -2.67 14.99
N PRO A 113 -11.04 -2.20 15.35
CA PRO A 113 -11.26 -1.46 16.60
C PRO A 113 -10.95 -2.29 17.86
N ARG A 114 -11.13 -3.62 17.78
CA ARG A 114 -10.77 -4.52 18.89
C ARG A 114 -9.26 -4.60 19.12
N THR A 115 -8.48 -4.67 18.06
CA THR A 115 -7.01 -4.71 18.15
C THR A 115 -6.50 -3.40 18.70
N HIS A 116 -7.00 -2.27 18.18
CA HIS A 116 -6.67 -0.95 18.70
C HIS A 116 -7.01 -0.80 20.18
N GLY A 117 -8.23 -1.16 20.58
CA GLY A 117 -8.65 -1.13 21.99
C GLY A 117 -7.79 -2.01 22.89
N ALA A 118 -7.36 -3.18 22.42
CA ALA A 118 -6.45 -4.04 23.16
C ALA A 118 -5.05 -3.41 23.33
N LEU A 119 -4.49 -2.80 22.29
CA LEU A 119 -3.20 -2.09 22.37
C LEU A 119 -3.24 -0.95 23.38
N VAL A 120 -4.34 -0.17 23.39
CA VAL A 120 -4.57 0.89 24.38
C VAL A 120 -4.64 0.31 25.78
N ALA A 121 -5.41 -0.77 25.99
CA ALA A 121 -5.51 -1.42 27.30
C ALA A 121 -4.17 -1.98 27.78
N TYR A 122 -3.37 -2.56 26.88
CA TYR A 122 -2.02 -3.04 27.20
C TYR A 122 -1.11 -1.88 27.61
N ALA A 123 -1.10 -0.77 26.86
CA ALA A 123 -0.33 0.41 27.19
C ALA A 123 -0.73 1.01 28.55
N GLN A 124 -2.01 0.97 28.92
CA GLN A 124 -2.51 1.41 30.23
C GLN A 124 -2.08 0.47 31.38
N SER A 125 -1.94 -0.83 31.12
CA SER A 125 -1.49 -1.81 32.11
C SER A 125 0.04 -1.83 32.35
N ALA A 126 0.78 -1.03 31.59
CA ALA A 126 2.24 -1.02 31.59
C ALA A 126 2.83 -0.70 32.97
N ASP A 127 2.37 0.37 33.63
CA ASP A 127 2.93 0.83 34.89
C ASP A 127 2.79 -0.19 36.01
N VAL A 128 1.62 -0.82 36.11
CA VAL A 128 1.34 -1.87 37.09
C VAL A 128 2.27 -3.07 36.84
N THR A 129 2.34 -3.54 35.59
CA THR A 129 3.17 -4.70 35.23
C THR A 129 4.66 -4.42 35.43
N MET A 130 5.12 -3.21 35.10
CA MET A 130 6.50 -2.77 35.31
C MET A 130 6.85 -2.68 36.79
N THR A 131 5.93 -2.22 37.61
CA THR A 131 6.11 -2.16 39.06
C THR A 131 6.24 -3.57 39.64
N GLU A 132 5.37 -4.49 39.24
CA GLU A 132 5.44 -5.91 39.64
C GLU A 132 6.77 -6.55 39.20
N LEU A 133 7.23 -6.29 37.97
CA LEU A 133 8.51 -6.77 37.45
C LEU A 133 9.71 -6.20 38.24
N ALA A 134 9.68 -4.91 38.56
CA ALA A 134 10.73 -4.26 39.34
C ALA A 134 10.80 -4.79 40.78
N ALA A 135 9.65 -5.17 41.35
CA ALA A 135 9.56 -5.79 42.66
C ALA A 135 9.86 -7.31 42.66
N ALA A 136 10.13 -7.90 41.49
CA ALA A 136 10.25 -9.36 41.31
C ALA A 136 9.04 -10.14 41.84
N ASP A 137 7.84 -9.54 41.75
CA ASP A 137 6.60 -10.15 42.21
C ASP A 137 6.22 -11.34 41.30
N PRO A 138 5.97 -12.55 41.85
CA PRO A 138 5.47 -13.69 41.09
C PRO A 138 4.23 -13.40 40.23
N ARG A 139 3.37 -12.45 40.65
CA ARG A 139 2.18 -12.01 39.90
C ARG A 139 2.50 -11.47 38.52
N ALA A 140 3.69 -10.89 38.33
CA ALA A 140 4.15 -10.41 37.03
C ALA A 140 4.17 -11.53 35.97
N LYS A 141 4.51 -12.77 36.39
CA LYS A 141 4.58 -13.93 35.49
C LYS A 141 3.21 -14.30 34.95
N GLU A 142 2.23 -14.40 35.85
CA GLU A 142 0.84 -14.71 35.52
C GLU A 142 0.25 -13.61 34.62
N ARG A 143 0.52 -12.34 34.94
CA ARG A 143 0.07 -11.20 34.16
C ARG A 143 0.66 -11.22 32.75
N LEU A 144 1.97 -11.36 32.60
CA LEU A 144 2.63 -11.44 31.29
C LEU A 144 2.14 -12.65 30.47
N ALA A 145 1.95 -13.82 31.10
CA ALA A 145 1.40 -14.99 30.43
C ALA A 145 -0.05 -14.76 29.97
N SER A 146 -0.88 -14.11 30.80
CA SER A 146 -2.27 -13.77 30.44
C SER A 146 -2.33 -12.79 29.26
N LEU A 147 -1.45 -11.79 29.26
CA LEU A 147 -1.33 -10.83 28.17
C LEU A 147 -0.91 -11.53 26.87
N TYR A 148 0.05 -12.46 26.95
CA TYR A 148 0.53 -13.24 25.82
C TYR A 148 -0.60 -14.06 25.18
N LEU A 149 -1.34 -14.82 25.99
CA LEU A 149 -2.46 -15.64 25.53
C LEU A 149 -3.59 -14.79 24.94
N THR A 150 -3.87 -13.63 25.56
CA THR A 150 -4.87 -12.69 25.05
C THR A 150 -4.46 -12.13 23.69
N MET A 151 -3.20 -11.73 23.53
CA MET A 151 -2.67 -11.24 22.26
C MET A 151 -2.68 -12.32 21.18
N GLN A 152 -2.32 -13.56 21.53
CA GLN A 152 -2.39 -14.70 20.62
C GLN A 152 -3.82 -14.91 20.10
N GLY A 153 -4.82 -14.94 20.99
CA GLY A 153 -6.22 -15.08 20.59
C GLY A 153 -6.75 -13.91 19.75
N LEU A 154 -6.21 -12.70 19.94
CA LEU A 154 -6.53 -11.54 19.10
C LEU A 154 -5.94 -11.65 17.69
N LEU A 155 -4.75 -12.24 17.55
CA LEU A 155 -4.10 -12.44 16.26
C LEU A 155 -4.71 -13.61 15.49
N GLU A 156 -5.06 -14.71 16.18
CA GLU A 156 -5.66 -15.90 15.57
C GLU A 156 -7.07 -15.65 15.04
N ARG A 157 -7.90 -14.86 15.74
CA ARG A 157 -9.27 -14.53 15.29
C ARG A 157 -9.36 -13.67 14.02
N ARG A 158 -8.21 -13.31 13.43
CA ARG A 158 -8.12 -12.51 12.21
C ARG A 158 -7.96 -13.39 10.95
N GLN A 159 -7.52 -14.65 11.10
CA GLN A 159 -7.50 -15.63 10.01
C GLN A 159 -8.88 -16.23 9.80
#